data_AF-A0A4U1C136-F1
#
_entry.id   AF-A0A4U1C136-F1
#
_cell.length_a   1.000
_cell.length_b   1.000
_cell.length_c   1.000
_cell.angle_alpha   90.00
_cell.angle_beta   90.00
_cell.angle_gamma   90.00
#
_symmetry.space_group_name_H-M   'P 1'
#
loop_
_entity.id
_entity.type
_entity.pdbx_description
1 polymer ?
#
loop_
_entity_poly.entity_id
_entity_poly.type
_entity_poly.pdbx_seq_one_letter_code
_entity_poly.pdbx_strand_id
1 'polypeptide(L)'
;MNFLFGYIFIIYLLIGFNINYDASSFDSSRKIFLETYQQYQAEKELGIKKFNLDITNSGFVRYKRTGINNKAEYFAVRLDKIQDVNYLGDELAGWLIFKCESESVIYQTYNDKNGNIDEMTNEIRFPVKIIKIENINNWVRNFKEMKTDFINTDK
;
A
#
# COMPACT_ATOMS: atom_id res chain seq x y z
N MET A 1 39.74 -10.58 42.09
CA MET A 1 39.88 -10.35 40.64
C MET A 1 38.78 -11.08 39.88
N ASN A 2 37.49 -10.74 40.09
CA ASN A 2 36.35 -11.40 39.41
C ASN A 2 35.07 -10.53 39.32
N PHE A 3 35.09 -9.27 39.74
CA PHE A 3 33.91 -8.40 39.67
C PHE A 3 33.92 -7.42 38.48
N LEU A 4 35.05 -7.27 37.78
CA LEU A 4 35.16 -6.38 36.63
C LEU A 4 34.61 -7.00 35.33
N PHE A 5 34.65 -8.33 35.20
CA PHE A 5 34.20 -9.05 34.00
C PHE A 5 32.67 -9.07 33.83
N GLY A 6 31.92 -9.06 34.92
CA GLY A 6 30.45 -9.03 34.87
C GLY A 6 29.88 -7.71 34.32
N TYR A 7 30.55 -6.59 34.61
CA TYR A 7 30.07 -5.27 34.19
C TYR A 7 30.25 -5.03 32.68
N ILE A 8 31.33 -5.57 32.10
CA ILE A 8 31.58 -5.48 30.65
C ILE A 8 30.54 -6.29 29.88
N PHE A 9 30.10 -7.44 30.39
CA PHE A 9 29.08 -8.26 29.74
C PHE A 9 27.70 -7.58 29.71
N ILE A 10 27.33 -6.87 30.78
CA ILE A 10 26.07 -6.10 30.86
C ILE A 10 26.09 -4.89 29.91
N ILE A 11 27.25 -4.23 29.77
CA ILE A 11 27.41 -3.12 28.83
C ILE A 11 27.30 -3.59 27.37
N TYR A 12 27.87 -4.75 27.02
CA TYR A 12 27.69 -5.34 25.68
C TYR A 12 26.24 -5.78 25.42
N LEU A 13 25.51 -6.22 26.44
CA LEU A 13 24.10 -6.59 26.32
C LEU A 13 23.18 -5.37 26.06
N LEU A 14 23.57 -4.18 26.55
CA LEU A 14 22.84 -2.93 26.35
C LEU A 14 23.18 -2.22 25.03
N ILE A 15 24.38 -2.45 24.47
CA ILE A 15 24.79 -1.84 23.18
C ILE A 15 24.25 -2.64 21.97
N GLY A 16 23.91 -3.92 22.16
CA GLY A 16 23.44 -4.82 21.09
C GLY A 16 22.02 -4.58 20.56
N PHE A 17 21.25 -3.64 21.14
CA PHE A 17 19.89 -3.32 20.71
C PHE A 17 19.80 -2.01 19.92
N ASN A 18 20.82 -1.66 19.13
CA ASN A 18 20.61 -0.73 18.02
C ASN A 18 20.16 -1.54 16.80
N ILE A 19 18.92 -2.03 16.87
CA ILE A 19 18.25 -2.60 15.71
C ILE A 19 18.07 -1.42 14.75
N ASN A 20 18.69 -1.50 13.57
CA ASN A 20 18.32 -0.67 12.43
C ASN A 20 16.85 -0.96 12.11
N TYR A 21 15.95 -0.16 12.69
CA TYR A 21 14.50 -0.41 12.72
C TYR A 21 13.79 0.14 11.48
N ASP A 22 14.48 0.91 10.64
CA ASP A 22 13.81 1.79 9.68
C ASP A 22 13.46 1.08 8.37
N ALA A 23 14.42 0.40 7.73
CA ALA A 23 14.18 -0.31 6.47
C ALA A 23 13.33 -1.60 6.64
N SER A 24 13.38 -2.24 7.81
CA SER A 24 12.58 -3.44 8.10
C SER A 24 11.11 -3.11 8.38
N SER A 25 10.81 -1.89 8.84
CA SER A 25 9.45 -1.46 9.15
C SER A 25 8.62 -1.25 7.88
N PHE A 26 9.16 -0.52 6.88
CA PHE A 26 8.45 -0.28 5.62
C PHE A 26 8.09 -1.58 4.89
N ASP A 27 9.06 -2.49 4.74
CA ASP A 27 8.85 -3.77 4.05
C ASP A 27 7.78 -4.64 4.75
N SER A 28 7.76 -4.62 6.08
CA SER A 28 6.79 -5.34 6.90
C SER A 28 5.39 -4.75 6.76
N SER A 29 5.25 -3.43 6.90
CA SER A 29 3.97 -2.73 6.78
C SER A 29 3.39 -2.84 5.36
N ARG A 30 4.25 -2.76 4.34
CA ARG A 30 3.89 -3.05 2.95
C ARG A 30 3.34 -4.46 2.78
N LYS A 31 4.03 -5.46 3.32
CA LYS A 31 3.60 -6.86 3.22
C LYS A 31 2.22 -7.05 3.83
N ILE A 32 2.01 -6.54 5.05
CA ILE A 32 0.71 -6.60 5.74
C ILE A 32 -0.39 -5.92 4.91
N PHE A 33 -0.09 -4.74 4.32
CA PHE A 33 -1.04 -4.03 3.47
C PHE A 33 -1.47 -4.86 2.26
N LEU A 34 -0.52 -5.45 1.53
CA LEU A 34 -0.78 -6.25 0.33
C LEU A 34 -1.50 -7.56 0.66
N GLU A 35 -1.13 -8.22 1.76
CA GLU A 35 -1.81 -9.44 2.23
C GLU A 35 -3.25 -9.16 2.63
N THR A 36 -3.49 -8.03 3.31
CA THR A 36 -4.85 -7.59 3.67
C THR A 36 -5.67 -7.34 2.41
N TYR A 37 -5.12 -6.62 1.42
CA TYR A 37 -5.80 -6.40 0.14
C TYR A 37 -6.15 -7.73 -0.55
N GLN A 38 -5.23 -8.68 -0.60
CA GLN A 38 -5.43 -9.97 -1.25
C GLN A 38 -6.59 -10.78 -0.63
N GLN A 39 -6.87 -10.60 0.67
CA GLN A 39 -7.98 -11.25 1.36
C GLN A 39 -9.34 -10.67 0.95
N TYR A 40 -9.41 -9.35 0.78
CA TYR A 40 -10.67 -8.62 0.59
C TYR A 40 -10.91 -8.12 -0.83
N GLN A 41 -10.01 -8.41 -1.77
CA GLN A 41 -10.11 -8.02 -3.19
C GLN A 41 -11.44 -8.47 -3.83
N ALA A 42 -12.08 -7.58 -4.58
CA ALA A 42 -13.41 -7.80 -5.18
C ALA A 42 -13.45 -7.62 -6.71
N GLU A 43 -12.30 -7.52 -7.36
CA GLU A 43 -12.16 -7.29 -8.81
C GLU A 43 -12.98 -8.26 -9.66
N LYS A 44 -12.97 -9.54 -9.30
CA LYS A 44 -13.68 -10.58 -10.05
C LYS A 44 -15.19 -10.35 -10.10
N GLU A 45 -15.77 -9.79 -9.04
CA GLU A 45 -17.21 -9.47 -8.95
C GLU A 45 -17.58 -8.30 -9.88
N LEU A 46 -16.59 -7.49 -10.28
CA LEU A 46 -16.73 -6.39 -11.23
C LEU A 46 -16.30 -6.77 -12.66
N GLY A 47 -16.18 -8.07 -12.97
CA GLY A 47 -15.80 -8.52 -14.31
C GLY A 47 -14.33 -8.23 -14.68
N ILE A 48 -13.47 -8.02 -13.68
CA ILE A 48 -12.01 -7.93 -13.88
C ILE A 48 -11.42 -9.33 -13.80
N LYS A 49 -10.84 -9.81 -14.90
CA LYS A 49 -10.29 -11.16 -15.00
C LYS A 49 -8.84 -11.27 -14.49
N LYS A 50 -8.09 -10.17 -14.54
CA LYS A 50 -6.70 -10.09 -14.07
C LYS A 50 -6.47 -8.74 -13.44
N PHE A 51 -5.79 -8.73 -12.30
CA PHE A 51 -5.36 -7.50 -11.65
C PHE A 51 -4.10 -7.75 -10.84
N ASN A 52 -3.39 -6.68 -10.54
CA ASN A 52 -2.18 -6.69 -9.73
C ASN A 52 -2.05 -5.32 -9.05
N LEU A 53 -1.86 -5.37 -7.73
CA LEU A 53 -1.46 -4.23 -6.90
C LEU A 53 -0.03 -4.49 -6.43
N ASP A 54 0.85 -3.52 -6.65
CA ASP A 54 2.25 -3.57 -6.26
C ASP A 54 2.65 -2.26 -5.58
N ILE A 55 3.55 -2.35 -4.61
CA ILE A 55 4.15 -1.20 -3.93
C ILE A 55 5.66 -1.42 -3.95
N THR A 56 6.37 -0.66 -4.78
CA THR A 56 7.82 -0.86 -4.95
C THR A 56 8.61 -0.38 -3.73
N ASN A 57 9.85 -0.84 -3.59
CA ASN A 57 10.80 -0.30 -2.60
C ASN A 57 11.06 1.20 -2.79
N SER A 58 10.94 1.70 -4.02
CA SER A 58 11.05 3.12 -4.36
C SER A 58 9.76 3.92 -4.11
N GLY A 59 8.77 3.31 -3.46
CA GLY A 59 7.52 3.96 -3.07
C GLY A 59 6.56 4.24 -4.22
N PHE A 60 6.60 3.49 -5.31
CA PHE A 60 5.53 3.56 -6.31
C PHE A 60 4.42 2.57 -5.97
N VAL A 61 3.20 3.08 -5.81
CA VAL A 61 1.98 2.26 -5.82
C VAL A 61 1.53 2.11 -7.26
N ARG A 62 1.43 0.86 -7.72
CA ARG A 62 1.03 0.50 -9.08
C ARG A 62 -0.16 -0.43 -9.04
N TYR A 63 -1.21 -0.08 -9.76
CA TYR A 63 -2.41 -0.90 -9.86
C TYR A 63 -2.76 -1.10 -11.32
N LYS A 64 -2.75 -2.35 -11.75
CA LYS A 64 -3.17 -2.74 -13.10
C LYS A 64 -4.37 -3.65 -13.00
N ARG A 65 -5.41 -3.38 -13.76
CA ARG A 65 -6.57 -4.28 -13.90
C ARG A 65 -6.92 -4.48 -15.35
N THR A 66 -7.50 -5.64 -15.67
CA THR A 66 -7.89 -6.02 -17.03
C THR A 66 -9.25 -6.69 -16.99
N GLY A 67 -10.20 -6.08 -17.68
CA GLY A 67 -11.57 -6.57 -17.81
C GLY A 67 -11.68 -7.81 -18.69
N ILE A 68 -12.83 -8.47 -18.60
CA ILE A 68 -13.19 -9.58 -19.50
C ILE A 68 -13.09 -9.20 -20.99
N ASN A 69 -13.33 -7.94 -21.33
CA ASN A 69 -13.25 -7.36 -22.67
C ASN A 69 -11.81 -7.06 -23.15
N ASN A 70 -10.77 -7.45 -22.40
CA ASN A 70 -9.36 -7.13 -22.64
C ASN A 70 -8.95 -5.66 -22.48
N LYS A 71 -9.88 -4.75 -22.14
CA LYS A 71 -9.52 -3.39 -21.73
C LYS A 71 -8.68 -3.49 -20.47
N ALA A 72 -7.50 -2.88 -20.48
CA ALA A 72 -6.64 -2.76 -19.33
C ALA A 72 -6.61 -1.31 -18.85
N GLU A 73 -6.56 -1.13 -17.54
CA GLU A 73 -6.38 0.15 -16.86
C GLU A 73 -5.14 0.03 -15.99
N TYR A 74 -4.31 1.07 -16.00
CA TYR A 74 -3.08 1.19 -15.26
C TYR A 74 -3.08 2.49 -14.48
N PHE A 75 -2.77 2.38 -13.19
CA PHE A 75 -2.64 3.48 -12.26
C PHE A 75 -1.25 3.43 -11.64
N ALA A 76 -0.57 4.57 -11.56
CA ALA A 76 0.70 4.68 -10.84
C ALA A 76 0.81 6.01 -10.11
N VAL A 77 1.25 5.96 -8.86
CA VAL A 77 1.46 7.15 -8.03
C VAL A 77 2.62 6.91 -7.06
N ARG A 78 3.31 7.97 -6.68
CA ARG A 78 4.31 7.92 -5.61
C ARG A 78 3.62 7.94 -4.24
N LEU A 79 4.15 7.20 -3.27
CA LEU A 79 3.55 7.01 -1.96
C LEU A 79 3.46 8.31 -1.15
N ASP A 80 4.44 9.21 -1.29
CA ASP A 80 4.45 10.55 -0.69
C ASP A 80 3.29 11.43 -1.19
N LYS A 81 2.81 11.20 -2.41
CA LYS A 81 1.71 11.93 -3.06
C LYS A 81 0.31 11.48 -2.64
N ILE A 82 0.18 10.35 -1.92
CA ILE A 82 -1.11 9.88 -1.42
C ILE A 82 -1.44 10.65 -0.13
N GLN A 83 -2.41 11.55 -0.17
CA GLN A 83 -2.79 12.40 0.95
C GLN A 83 -3.59 11.65 2.00
N ASP A 84 -4.53 10.80 1.58
CA ASP A 84 -5.41 10.07 2.49
C ASP A 84 -5.92 8.75 1.89
N VAL A 85 -6.42 7.88 2.77
CA VAL A 85 -7.04 6.60 2.41
C VAL A 85 -8.42 6.53 3.04
N ASN A 86 -9.43 6.49 2.18
CA ASN A 86 -10.83 6.46 2.58
C ASN A 86 -11.48 5.13 2.22
N TYR A 87 -12.49 4.75 3.00
CA TYR A 87 -13.37 3.65 2.67
C TYR A 87 -14.77 4.19 2.36
N LEU A 88 -15.32 3.82 1.21
CA LEU A 88 -16.68 4.16 0.82
C LEU A 88 -17.47 2.88 0.52
N GLY A 89 -18.39 2.52 1.41
CA GLY A 89 -19.20 1.32 1.31
C GLY A 89 -19.83 0.91 2.63
N ASP A 90 -20.20 -0.36 2.74
CA ASP A 90 -20.70 -1.01 3.95
C ASP A 90 -19.84 -2.25 4.29
N GLU A 91 -20.21 -3.05 5.29
CA GLU A 91 -19.41 -4.22 5.66
C GLU A 91 -19.40 -5.35 4.60
N LEU A 92 -20.30 -5.30 3.62
CA LEU A 92 -20.43 -6.31 2.56
C LEU A 92 -19.58 -5.94 1.34
N ALA A 93 -19.59 -4.68 0.93
CA ALA A 93 -18.86 -4.22 -0.24
C ALA A 93 -18.55 -2.71 -0.20
N GLY A 94 -17.44 -2.34 -0.80
CA GLY A 94 -17.06 -0.94 -0.91
C GLY A 94 -15.81 -0.71 -1.74
N TRP A 95 -15.31 0.51 -1.63
CA TRP A 95 -14.13 0.99 -2.32
C TRP A 95 -13.14 1.54 -1.32
N LEU A 96 -11.92 1.00 -1.35
CA LEU A 96 -10.77 1.68 -0.79
C LEU A 96 -10.31 2.75 -1.77
N ILE A 97 -10.22 3.99 -1.33
CA ILE A 97 -9.93 5.14 -2.19
C ILE A 97 -8.67 5.81 -1.68
N PHE A 98 -7.62 5.80 -2.50
CA PHE A 98 -6.45 6.63 -2.28
C PHE A 98 -6.76 8.01 -2.85
N LYS A 99 -6.79 9.02 -1.99
CA LYS A 99 -6.86 10.43 -2.37
C LYS A 99 -5.44 10.95 -2.47
N CYS A 100 -5.10 11.52 -3.62
CA CYS A 100 -3.76 11.95 -3.94
C CYS A 100 -3.72 13.45 -4.22
N GLU A 101 -2.50 14.00 -4.23
CA GLU A 101 -2.25 15.34 -4.77
C GLU A 101 -2.81 15.48 -6.19
N SER A 102 -3.18 16.70 -6.57
CA SER A 102 -3.70 16.97 -7.91
C SER A 102 -2.68 16.57 -8.97
N GLU A 103 -3.16 15.95 -10.05
CA GLU A 103 -2.34 15.51 -11.19
C GLU A 103 -1.14 14.62 -10.81
N SER A 104 -1.25 13.85 -9.73
CA SER A 104 -0.13 13.00 -9.26
C SER A 104 -0.26 11.53 -9.65
N VAL A 105 -1.43 11.09 -10.09
CA VAL A 105 -1.70 9.70 -10.47
C VAL A 105 -1.68 9.60 -11.98
N ILE A 106 -0.77 8.80 -12.52
CA ILE A 106 -0.79 8.42 -13.94
C ILE A 106 -1.95 7.43 -14.14
N TYR A 107 -2.89 7.74 -15.04
CA TYR A 107 -3.97 6.86 -15.46
C TYR A 107 -3.88 6.57 -16.96
N GLN A 108 -3.70 5.30 -17.29
CA GLN A 108 -3.56 4.86 -18.68
C GLN A 108 -4.50 3.70 -18.99
N THR A 109 -5.11 3.71 -20.17
CA THR A 109 -5.89 2.58 -20.67
C THR A 109 -5.26 1.95 -21.91
N TYR A 110 -5.48 0.65 -22.08
CA TYR A 110 -5.04 -0.10 -23.25
C TYR A 110 -6.17 -0.99 -23.75
N ASN A 111 -6.27 -1.16 -25.07
CA ASN A 111 -7.35 -1.91 -25.73
C ASN A 111 -8.75 -1.37 -25.38
N ASP A 112 -8.86 -0.07 -25.16
CA ASP A 112 -10.15 0.56 -25.00
C ASP A 112 -10.81 0.72 -26.37
N LYS A 113 -12.09 0.34 -26.47
CA LYS A 113 -12.88 0.44 -27.70
C LYS A 113 -13.07 1.89 -28.15
N ASN A 114 -13.01 2.83 -27.21
CA ASN A 114 -13.18 4.26 -27.48
C ASN A 114 -11.85 4.98 -27.72
N GLY A 115 -10.73 4.25 -27.75
CA GLY A 115 -9.38 4.80 -27.80
C GLY A 115 -8.70 4.80 -26.43
N ASN A 116 -7.39 4.58 -26.44
CA ASN A 116 -6.58 4.57 -25.23
C ASN A 116 -6.50 5.98 -24.63
N ILE A 117 -6.59 6.03 -23.30
CA ILE A 117 -6.51 7.25 -22.50
C ILE A 117 -5.13 7.30 -21.84
N ASP A 118 -4.54 8.49 -21.77
CA ASP A 118 -3.31 8.78 -21.04
C ASP A 118 -3.48 10.13 -20.34
N GLU A 119 -3.83 10.10 -19.07
CA GLU A 119 -4.24 11.27 -18.29
C GLU A 119 -3.67 11.23 -16.87
N MET A 120 -3.64 12.39 -16.23
CA MET A 120 -3.33 12.50 -14.80
C MET A 120 -4.64 12.62 -14.00
N THR A 121 -4.75 11.87 -12.92
CA THR A 121 -5.88 11.92 -11.97
C THR A 121 -5.39 12.15 -10.54
N ASN A 122 -6.32 12.26 -9.59
CA ASN A 122 -6.07 12.52 -8.18
C ASN A 122 -6.56 11.39 -7.27
N GLU A 123 -7.00 10.26 -7.83
CA GLU A 123 -7.46 9.13 -7.04
C GLU A 123 -7.22 7.76 -7.67
N ILE A 124 -7.05 6.75 -6.82
CA ILE A 124 -7.07 5.33 -7.21
C ILE A 124 -8.13 4.64 -6.37
N ARG A 125 -8.98 3.83 -7.00
CA ARG A 125 -10.06 3.09 -6.33
C ARG A 125 -9.86 1.59 -6.45
N PHE A 126 -9.87 0.91 -5.32
CA PHE A 126 -9.74 -0.54 -5.20
C PHE A 126 -11.06 -1.13 -4.68
N PRO A 127 -11.70 -2.03 -5.45
CA PRO A 127 -12.91 -2.69 -4.98
C PRO A 127 -12.58 -3.72 -3.90
N VAL A 128 -13.35 -3.70 -2.82
CA VAL A 128 -13.16 -4.59 -1.66
C VAL A 128 -14.50 -5.14 -1.18
N LYS A 129 -14.48 -6.32 -0.56
CA LYS A 129 -15.68 -7.04 -0.10
C LYS A 129 -15.50 -7.64 1.28
N ILE A 130 -16.62 -7.87 1.96
CA ILE A 130 -16.78 -8.62 3.22
C ILE A 130 -15.68 -8.24 4.22
N ILE A 131 -15.64 -6.96 4.60
CA ILE A 131 -14.61 -6.42 5.49
C ILE A 131 -15.27 -5.73 6.67
N LYS A 132 -14.90 -6.19 7.88
CA LYS A 132 -15.37 -5.58 9.13
C LYS A 132 -14.78 -4.20 9.31
N ILE A 133 -15.49 -3.31 10.01
CA ILE A 133 -15.05 -1.94 10.24
C ILE A 133 -13.72 -1.87 11.00
N GLU A 134 -13.45 -2.78 11.94
CA GLU A 134 -12.18 -2.85 12.66
C GLU A 134 -11.02 -3.18 11.71
N ASN A 135 -11.26 -4.07 10.73
CA ASN A 135 -10.24 -4.44 9.75
C ASN A 135 -9.97 -3.28 8.78
N ILE A 136 -11.00 -2.52 8.38
CA ILE A 136 -10.82 -1.29 7.58
C ILE A 136 -9.94 -0.31 8.36
N ASN A 137 -10.28 -0.04 9.62
CA ASN A 137 -9.54 0.91 10.45
C ASN A 137 -8.08 0.50 10.64
N ASN A 138 -7.84 -0.78 10.90
CA ASN A 138 -6.50 -1.33 10.99
C ASN A 138 -5.74 -1.20 9.66
N TRP A 139 -6.39 -1.47 8.54
CA TRP A 139 -5.77 -1.40 7.22
C TRP A 139 -5.37 0.04 6.85
N VAL A 140 -6.24 1.01 7.12
CA VAL A 140 -5.95 2.44 6.94
C VAL A 140 -4.81 2.90 7.85
N ARG A 141 -4.78 2.45 9.12
CA ARG A 141 -3.68 2.75 10.05
C ARG A 141 -2.36 2.18 9.54
N ASN A 142 -2.33 0.91 9.16
CA ASN A 142 -1.11 0.24 8.65
C ASN A 142 -0.58 0.94 7.39
N PHE A 143 -1.48 1.43 6.52
CA PHE A 143 -1.06 2.24 5.37
C PHE A 143 -0.40 3.56 5.80
N LYS A 144 -0.96 4.25 6.80
CA LYS A 144 -0.39 5.51 7.31
C LYS A 144 1.00 5.30 7.91
N GLU A 145 1.17 4.23 8.70
CA GLU A 145 2.47 3.81 9.25
C GLU A 145 3.47 3.52 8.12
N MET A 146 3.09 2.68 7.15
CA MET A 146 3.90 2.39 5.96
C MET A 146 4.35 3.67 5.21
N LYS A 147 3.44 4.62 5.02
CA LYS A 147 3.76 5.90 4.37
C LYS A 147 4.74 6.72 5.20
N THR A 148 4.54 6.80 6.52
CA THR A 148 5.44 7.53 7.42
C THR A 148 6.84 6.93 7.41
N ASP A 149 6.96 5.61 7.49
CA ASP A 149 8.23 4.90 7.45
C ASP A 149 8.97 5.20 6.15
N PHE A 150 8.28 5.10 5.00
CA PHE A 150 8.85 5.43 3.70
C PHE A 150 9.41 6.86 3.63
N ILE A 151 8.64 7.85 4.10
CA ILE A 151 9.04 9.27 4.09
C ILE A 151 10.25 9.51 5.01
N ASN A 152 10.39 8.76 6.10
CA ASN A 152 11.51 8.89 7.02
C ASN A 152 12.78 8.25 6.47
N THR A 153 12.67 7.11 5.78
CA THR A 153 13.81 6.44 5.16
C THR A 153 14.32 7.15 3.89
N ASP A 154 13.46 7.88 3.16
CA ASP A 154 13.84 8.65 1.96
C ASP A 154 14.49 10.02 2.29
N LYS A 155 14.60 10.41 3.57
CA LYS A 155 15.26 11.66 4.03
C LYS A 155 16.70 11.43 4.44
#